data_AF-A0A2T6NQK2-F1
#
_entry.id   AF-A0A2T6NQK2-F1
#
_cell.length_a   1.000
_cell.length_b   1.000
_cell.length_c   1.000
_cell.angle_alpha   90.00
_cell.angle_beta   90.00
_cell.angle_gamma   90.00
#
_symmetry.space_group_name_H-M   'P 1'
#
loop_
_entity.id
_entity.type
_entity.pdbx_description
1 polymer ?
#
loop_
_entity_poly.entity_id
_entity_poly.type
_entity_poly.pdbx_seq_one_letter_code
_entity_poly.pdbx_strand_id
1 'polypeptide(L)'
;MPMENNFIDLRLNQQGNQGEDSFWPSFTDIMTVIVMIFLLAMVILLLRNMELLSQLRMSIASEQEALELVRTTDEQNETLEERLIAREHEITMLRMQLMRMTERSEEQEAAISSQRFQITNLSRERDELDNKTKVLTQERELLTTQVTRLNQETSRLQNQISESNRNIERLQLDLEQATTRQESTQQDLEQIRLTLREKDQELLAALTRTQETDEQLIDLKQDYSQLKIQYNKLLRPARTAKGKTVVEVRYTKSGQYFRIDYKGPEDRKFSSISRKQLEQNLSRLKRQEDNLYVKVIIPKNSGLSYNEAWSFTNHMHQNYDYYYQEEAEKERIVE
;
A
#
# COMPACT_ATOMS: atom_id res chain seq x y z
N MET A 1 21.66 -134.61 -59.67
CA MET A 1 22.20 -135.99 -59.72
C MET A 1 21.41 -136.77 -60.77
N PRO A 2 22.00 -137.79 -61.44
CA PRO A 2 21.47 -138.34 -62.69
C PRO A 2 20.84 -139.74 -62.54
N MET A 3 20.55 -140.38 -63.68
CA MET A 3 20.12 -141.78 -63.90
C MET A 3 18.60 -142.04 -63.73
N GLU A 4 17.94 -142.95 -64.49
CA GLU A 4 18.46 -143.95 -65.45
C GLU A 4 17.45 -144.39 -66.53
N ASN A 5 17.95 -145.04 -67.59
CA ASN A 5 17.17 -145.79 -68.59
C ASN A 5 16.62 -147.12 -68.00
N ASN A 6 15.63 -147.78 -68.65
CA ASN A 6 15.93 -149.09 -69.29
C ASN A 6 14.82 -149.69 -70.19
N PHE A 7 15.25 -150.64 -71.03
CA PHE A 7 14.49 -151.38 -72.04
C PHE A 7 14.14 -152.84 -71.61
N ILE A 8 13.05 -153.38 -72.18
CA ILE A 8 12.81 -154.73 -72.75
C ILE A 8 13.41 -156.01 -72.09
N ASP A 9 12.58 -157.07 -71.94
CA ASP A 9 13.00 -158.47 -72.24
C ASP A 9 11.82 -159.34 -72.77
N LEU A 10 12.11 -160.40 -73.54
CA LEU A 10 11.19 -161.38 -74.13
C LEU A 10 11.53 -162.83 -73.71
N ARG A 11 10.68 -163.50 -72.93
CA ARG A 11 10.73 -164.98 -72.70
C ARG A 11 9.28 -165.50 -72.50
N LEU A 12 8.70 -166.43 -73.26
CA LEU A 12 9.04 -167.80 -73.70
C LEU A 12 8.48 -168.92 -72.78
N ASN A 13 7.30 -169.47 -73.13
CA ASN A 13 6.78 -170.85 -72.91
C ASN A 13 5.24 -170.88 -73.08
N GLN A 14 4.51 -171.97 -73.36
CA GLN A 14 4.80 -173.27 -73.99
C GLN A 14 3.46 -174.03 -74.25
N GLN A 15 3.13 -174.26 -75.53
CA GLN A 15 2.72 -175.55 -76.15
C GLN A 15 1.36 -176.24 -75.85
N GLY A 16 0.74 -176.77 -76.92
CA GLY A 16 -0.34 -177.78 -76.91
C GLY A 16 -1.69 -177.33 -77.49
N ASN A 17 -2.35 -177.96 -78.47
CA ASN A 17 -2.02 -178.67 -79.71
C ASN A 17 -3.31 -179.43 -80.13
N GLN A 18 -3.89 -179.11 -81.31
CA GLN A 18 -4.81 -179.92 -82.17
C GLN A 18 -6.07 -180.59 -81.53
N GLY A 19 -7.21 -180.72 -82.23
CA GLY A 19 -7.59 -180.33 -83.59
C GLY A 19 -9.06 -180.74 -83.88
N GLU A 20 -9.55 -180.37 -85.07
CA GLU A 20 -10.61 -180.96 -85.93
C GLU A 20 -11.75 -181.83 -85.28
N ASP A 21 -13.05 -181.73 -85.63
CA ASP A 21 -13.60 -181.33 -86.94
C ASP A 21 -15.12 -180.97 -86.92
N SER A 22 -15.51 -180.07 -87.84
CA SER A 22 -16.76 -179.97 -88.62
C SER A 22 -18.23 -180.01 -88.06
N PHE A 23 -18.94 -178.89 -88.36
CA PHE A 23 -20.32 -178.74 -88.94
C PHE A 23 -21.61 -178.52 -88.06
N TRP A 24 -22.07 -177.24 -88.03
CA TRP A 24 -23.44 -176.69 -87.77
C TRP A 24 -24.11 -176.88 -86.38
N PRO A 25 -25.13 -176.09 -85.96
CA PRO A 25 -25.93 -175.01 -86.63
C PRO A 25 -25.64 -173.59 -86.03
N SER A 26 -26.44 -172.49 -86.06
CA SER A 26 -27.85 -172.20 -86.41
C SER A 26 -28.09 -170.72 -86.86
N PHE A 27 -29.31 -170.16 -86.76
CA PHE A 27 -29.74 -168.85 -87.33
C PHE A 27 -30.00 -167.72 -86.29
N THR A 28 -29.82 -167.97 -84.99
CA THR A 28 -30.25 -167.06 -83.91
C THR A 28 -29.39 -165.78 -83.80
N ASP A 29 -28.12 -165.86 -84.21
CA ASP A 29 -27.08 -164.87 -83.87
C ASP A 29 -27.04 -163.62 -84.78
N ILE A 30 -27.80 -163.62 -85.88
CA ILE A 30 -27.93 -162.42 -86.74
C ILE A 30 -29.01 -161.48 -86.21
N MET A 31 -30.08 -162.02 -85.60
CA MET A 31 -31.15 -161.18 -85.06
C MET A 31 -30.71 -160.43 -83.79
N THR A 32 -29.89 -161.07 -82.96
CA THR A 32 -29.28 -160.46 -81.77
C THR A 32 -28.42 -159.26 -82.15
N VAL A 33 -27.59 -159.36 -83.20
CA VAL A 33 -26.73 -158.26 -83.68
C VAL A 33 -27.53 -157.06 -84.20
N ILE A 34 -28.59 -157.28 -85.00
CA ILE A 34 -29.43 -156.18 -85.50
C ILE A 34 -30.16 -155.48 -84.34
N VAL A 35 -30.69 -156.25 -83.39
CA VAL A 35 -31.29 -155.70 -82.16
C VAL A 35 -30.24 -154.95 -81.34
N MET A 36 -29.01 -155.45 -81.24
CA MET A 36 -27.94 -154.78 -80.49
C MET A 36 -27.57 -153.43 -81.12
N ILE A 37 -27.45 -153.34 -82.45
CA ILE A 37 -27.21 -152.07 -83.16
C ILE A 37 -28.36 -151.09 -82.93
N PHE A 38 -29.62 -151.56 -82.98
CA PHE A 38 -30.78 -150.70 -82.75
C PHE A 38 -30.85 -150.21 -81.29
N LEU A 39 -30.53 -151.07 -80.32
CA LEU A 39 -30.38 -150.67 -78.91
C LEU A 39 -29.23 -149.68 -78.72
N LEU A 40 -28.07 -149.88 -79.36
CA LEU A 40 -26.92 -148.99 -79.24
C LEU A 40 -27.21 -147.61 -79.86
N ALA A 41 -27.90 -147.58 -81.01
CA ALA A 41 -28.38 -146.34 -81.62
C ALA A 41 -29.45 -145.63 -80.77
N MET A 42 -30.37 -146.37 -80.16
CA MET A 42 -31.38 -145.82 -79.24
C MET A 42 -30.75 -145.30 -77.95
N VAL A 43 -29.74 -145.99 -77.41
CA VAL A 43 -28.94 -145.52 -76.26
C VAL A 43 -28.18 -144.25 -76.61
N ILE A 44 -27.55 -144.16 -77.79
CA ILE A 44 -26.87 -142.93 -78.25
C ILE A 44 -27.87 -141.77 -78.42
N LEU A 45 -29.06 -142.03 -78.98
CA LEU A 45 -30.12 -141.02 -79.09
C LEU A 45 -30.64 -140.56 -77.73
N LEU A 46 -30.83 -141.49 -76.78
CA LEU A 46 -31.21 -141.17 -75.41
C LEU A 46 -30.11 -140.39 -74.69
N LEU A 47 -28.84 -140.77 -74.82
CA LEU A 47 -27.70 -140.05 -74.25
C LEU A 47 -27.62 -138.62 -74.81
N ARG A 48 -27.76 -138.44 -76.13
CA ARG A 48 -27.73 -137.11 -76.76
C ARG A 48 -28.98 -136.27 -76.45
N ASN A 49 -30.14 -136.90 -76.24
CA ASN A 49 -31.34 -136.22 -75.77
C ASN A 49 -31.21 -135.80 -74.29
N MET A 50 -30.65 -136.67 -73.44
CA MET A 50 -30.29 -136.36 -72.06
C MET A 50 -29.24 -135.24 -71.99
N GLU A 51 -28.26 -135.23 -72.89
CA GLU A 51 -27.25 -134.18 -73.00
C GLU A 51 -27.85 -132.84 -73.44
N LEU A 52 -28.71 -132.81 -74.46
CA LEU A 52 -29.44 -131.61 -74.88
C LEU A 52 -30.38 -131.09 -73.79
N LEU A 53 -31.10 -131.98 -73.09
CA LEU A 53 -31.92 -131.61 -71.93
C LEU A 53 -31.06 -131.10 -70.77
N SER A 54 -29.86 -131.65 -70.57
CA SER A 54 -28.89 -131.18 -69.57
C SER A 54 -28.36 -129.79 -69.92
N GLN A 55 -27.94 -129.58 -71.17
CA GLN A 55 -27.47 -128.28 -71.67
C GLN A 55 -28.57 -127.22 -71.60
N LEU A 56 -29.82 -127.55 -71.97
CA LEU A 56 -30.95 -126.63 -71.88
C LEU A 56 -31.36 -126.35 -70.43
N ARG A 57 -31.29 -127.34 -69.53
CA ARG A 57 -31.45 -127.12 -68.08
C ARG A 57 -30.35 -126.26 -67.48
N MET A 58 -29.09 -126.45 -67.88
CA MET A 58 -27.98 -125.58 -67.46
C MET A 58 -28.13 -124.17 -68.03
N SER A 59 -28.62 -124.02 -69.27
CA SER A 59 -28.93 -122.71 -69.86
C SER A 59 -30.01 -121.99 -69.06
N ILE A 60 -31.14 -122.66 -68.77
CA ILE A 60 -32.23 -122.08 -67.96
C ILE A 60 -31.76 -121.80 -66.52
N ALA A 61 -30.97 -122.69 -65.92
CA ALA A 61 -30.40 -122.45 -64.59
C ALA A 61 -29.47 -121.23 -64.59
N SER A 62 -28.59 -121.10 -65.59
CA SER A 62 -27.71 -119.93 -65.72
C SER A 62 -28.47 -118.64 -66.04
N GLU A 63 -29.60 -118.72 -66.75
CA GLU A 63 -30.50 -117.60 -67.01
C GLU A 63 -31.25 -117.19 -65.75
N GLN A 64 -31.70 -118.15 -64.93
CA GLN A 64 -32.30 -117.91 -63.62
C GLN A 64 -31.29 -117.31 -62.63
N GLU A 65 -30.07 -117.86 -62.55
CA GLU A 65 -28.97 -117.30 -61.74
C GLU A 65 -28.60 -115.88 -62.20
N ALA A 66 -28.55 -115.62 -63.52
CA ALA A 66 -28.30 -114.29 -64.06
C ALA A 66 -29.46 -113.31 -63.75
N LEU A 67 -30.72 -113.75 -63.82
CA LEU A 67 -31.89 -112.94 -63.48
C LEU A 67 -32.00 -112.67 -61.97
N GLU A 68 -31.69 -113.64 -61.11
CA GLU A 68 -31.62 -113.45 -59.66
C GLU A 68 -30.45 -112.54 -59.28
N LEU A 69 -29.30 -112.66 -59.95
CA LEU A 69 -28.18 -111.74 -59.78
C LEU A 69 -28.55 -110.33 -60.21
N VAL A 70 -29.11 -110.15 -61.42
CA VAL A 70 -29.57 -108.83 -61.92
C VAL A 70 -30.58 -108.22 -60.95
N ARG A 71 -31.60 -108.99 -60.54
CA ARG A 71 -32.61 -108.53 -59.58
C ARG A 71 -32.00 -108.13 -58.23
N THR A 72 -31.11 -108.95 -57.67
CA THR A 72 -30.48 -108.61 -56.38
C THR A 72 -29.50 -107.44 -56.50
N THR A 73 -28.86 -107.25 -57.66
CA THR A 73 -28.09 -106.02 -57.94
C THR A 73 -29.00 -104.81 -58.15
N ASP A 74 -30.18 -104.96 -58.76
CA ASP A 74 -31.15 -103.88 -58.95
C ASP A 74 -31.76 -103.44 -57.61
N GLU A 75 -32.18 -104.39 -56.76
CA GLU A 75 -32.63 -104.11 -55.38
C GLU A 75 -31.50 -103.46 -54.53
N GLN A 76 -30.23 -103.85 -54.75
CA GLN A 76 -29.07 -103.19 -54.13
C GLN A 76 -28.80 -101.79 -54.71
N ASN A 77 -28.96 -101.60 -56.02
CA ASN A 77 -28.79 -100.30 -56.68
C ASN A 77 -29.87 -99.32 -56.22
N GLU A 78 -31.14 -99.72 -56.22
CA GLU A 78 -32.26 -98.91 -55.73
C GLU A 78 -32.04 -98.48 -54.26
N THR A 79 -31.68 -99.41 -53.38
CA THR A 79 -31.38 -99.07 -51.97
C THR A 79 -30.09 -98.25 -51.78
N LEU A 80 -29.13 -98.29 -52.72
CA LEU A 80 -27.97 -97.40 -52.75
C LEU A 80 -28.33 -96.02 -53.29
N GLU A 81 -29.18 -95.91 -54.30
CA GLU A 81 -29.71 -94.66 -54.86
C GLU A 81 -30.56 -93.91 -53.82
N GLU A 82 -31.47 -94.60 -53.12
CA GLU A 82 -32.23 -94.00 -52.00
C GLU A 82 -31.31 -93.44 -50.92
N ARG A 83 -30.26 -94.19 -50.54
CA ARG A 83 -29.26 -93.72 -49.56
C ARG A 83 -28.44 -92.55 -50.07
N LEU A 84 -28.11 -92.55 -51.36
CA LEU A 84 -27.39 -91.46 -52.01
C LEU A 84 -28.24 -90.18 -52.01
N ILE A 85 -29.51 -90.27 -52.43
CA ILE A 85 -30.49 -89.16 -52.39
C ILE A 85 -30.66 -88.64 -50.96
N ALA A 86 -30.78 -89.53 -49.96
CA ALA A 86 -30.88 -89.13 -48.56
C ALA A 86 -29.62 -88.36 -48.08
N ARG A 87 -28.41 -88.83 -48.45
CA ARG A 87 -27.16 -88.15 -48.11
C ARG A 87 -26.97 -86.84 -48.88
N GLU A 88 -27.39 -86.75 -50.13
CA GLU A 88 -27.40 -85.50 -50.90
C GLU A 88 -28.36 -84.46 -50.31
N HIS A 89 -29.52 -84.91 -49.83
CA HIS A 89 -30.45 -84.06 -49.09
C HIS A 89 -29.86 -83.58 -47.77
N GLU A 90 -29.25 -84.46 -46.96
CA GLU A 90 -28.51 -84.08 -45.75
C GLU A 90 -27.39 -83.07 -46.03
N ILE A 91 -26.57 -83.31 -47.07
CA ILE A 91 -25.50 -82.38 -47.48
C ILE A 91 -26.08 -81.03 -47.88
N THR A 92 -27.21 -81.00 -48.58
CA THR A 92 -27.89 -79.77 -49.00
C THR A 92 -28.44 -78.99 -47.78
N MET A 93 -29.06 -79.69 -46.84
CA MET A 93 -29.56 -79.09 -45.58
C MET A 93 -28.41 -78.55 -44.72
N LEU A 94 -27.31 -79.30 -44.59
CA LEU A 94 -26.10 -78.86 -43.88
C LEU A 94 -25.44 -77.66 -44.56
N ARG A 95 -25.37 -77.62 -45.90
CA ARG A 95 -24.89 -76.45 -46.66
C ARG A 95 -25.77 -75.23 -46.43
N MET A 96 -27.10 -75.38 -46.41
CA MET A 96 -28.02 -74.27 -46.12
C MET A 96 -27.87 -73.78 -44.67
N GLN A 97 -27.68 -74.68 -43.71
CA GLN A 97 -27.42 -74.31 -42.32
C GLN A 97 -26.07 -73.58 -42.16
N LEU A 98 -25.02 -74.05 -42.84
CA LEU A 98 -23.73 -73.36 -42.88
C LEU A 98 -23.87 -71.96 -43.49
N MET A 99 -24.60 -71.82 -44.61
CA MET A 99 -24.81 -70.52 -45.27
C MET A 99 -25.54 -69.51 -44.37
N ARG A 100 -26.55 -69.95 -43.62
CA ARG A 100 -27.23 -69.11 -42.61
C ARG A 100 -26.33 -68.76 -41.42
N MET A 101 -25.44 -69.67 -41.03
CA MET A 101 -24.45 -69.42 -39.97
C MET A 101 -23.37 -68.44 -40.42
N THR A 102 -22.91 -68.51 -41.68
CA THR A 102 -21.95 -67.54 -42.23
C THR A 102 -22.58 -66.17 -42.40
N GLU A 103 -23.79 -66.07 -42.97
CA GLU A 103 -24.55 -64.81 -43.09
C GLU A 103 -24.72 -64.13 -41.71
N ARG A 104 -25.17 -64.88 -40.70
CA ARG A 104 -25.28 -64.38 -39.32
C ARG A 104 -23.93 -63.99 -38.71
N SER A 105 -22.83 -64.67 -39.06
CA SER A 105 -21.49 -64.31 -38.61
C SER A 105 -21.01 -63.01 -39.25
N GLU A 106 -21.28 -62.80 -40.54
CA GLU A 106 -20.98 -61.57 -41.28
C GLU A 106 -21.78 -60.37 -40.73
N GLU A 107 -23.08 -60.56 -40.45
CA GLU A 107 -23.91 -59.55 -39.77
C GLU A 107 -23.34 -59.18 -38.39
N GLN A 108 -22.95 -60.18 -37.60
CA GLN A 108 -22.35 -59.97 -36.27
C GLN A 108 -21.00 -59.27 -36.36
N GLU A 109 -20.15 -59.62 -37.32
CA GLU A 109 -18.85 -58.97 -37.52
C GLU A 109 -19.01 -57.52 -37.99
N ALA A 110 -19.96 -57.23 -38.89
CA ALA A 110 -20.32 -55.88 -39.30
C ALA A 110 -20.85 -55.03 -38.11
N ALA A 111 -21.70 -55.62 -37.26
CA ALA A 111 -22.20 -54.97 -36.05
C ALA A 111 -21.07 -54.68 -35.04
N ILE A 112 -20.17 -55.63 -34.80
CA ILE A 112 -18.99 -55.46 -33.93
C ILE A 112 -18.06 -54.38 -34.49
N SER A 113 -17.85 -54.33 -35.81
CA SER A 113 -17.04 -53.30 -36.47
C SER A 113 -17.63 -51.90 -36.26
N SER A 114 -18.95 -51.75 -36.47
CA SER A 114 -19.69 -50.51 -36.21
C SER A 114 -19.59 -50.08 -34.72
N GLN A 115 -19.79 -51.02 -33.78
CA GLN A 115 -19.65 -50.75 -32.35
C GLN A 115 -18.22 -50.34 -31.97
N ARG A 116 -17.18 -50.98 -32.54
CA ARG A 116 -15.78 -50.59 -32.32
C ARG A 116 -15.49 -49.17 -32.83
N PHE A 117 -16.07 -48.77 -33.97
CA PHE A 117 -15.96 -47.41 -34.46
C PHE A 117 -16.63 -46.40 -33.52
N GLN A 118 -17.84 -46.70 -33.03
CA GLN A 118 -18.54 -45.88 -32.04
C GLN A 118 -17.74 -45.73 -30.74
N ILE A 119 -17.23 -46.85 -30.18
CA ILE A 119 -16.38 -46.84 -28.97
C ILE A 119 -15.12 -45.99 -29.19
N THR A 120 -14.49 -46.08 -30.37
CA THR A 120 -13.30 -45.29 -30.70
C THR A 120 -13.61 -43.78 -30.71
N ASN A 121 -14.76 -43.38 -31.28
CA ASN A 121 -15.17 -41.98 -31.31
C ASN A 121 -15.57 -41.46 -29.92
N LEU A 122 -16.34 -42.24 -29.15
CA LEU A 122 -16.68 -41.91 -27.76
C LEU A 122 -15.44 -41.83 -26.85
N SER A 123 -14.41 -42.65 -27.10
CA SER A 123 -13.14 -42.52 -26.38
C SER A 123 -12.44 -41.20 -26.70
N ARG A 124 -12.39 -40.80 -27.98
CA ARG A 124 -11.81 -39.50 -28.40
C ARG A 124 -12.57 -38.34 -27.78
N GLU A 125 -13.90 -38.35 -27.82
CA GLU A 125 -14.73 -37.32 -27.18
C GLU A 125 -14.49 -37.26 -25.67
N ARG A 126 -14.38 -38.42 -24.99
CA ARG A 126 -14.02 -38.48 -23.57
C ARG A 126 -12.64 -37.89 -23.29
N ASP A 127 -11.65 -38.16 -24.13
CA ASP A 127 -10.29 -37.64 -23.99
C ASP A 127 -10.23 -36.12 -24.28
N GLU A 128 -11.00 -35.61 -25.25
CA GLU A 128 -11.16 -34.18 -25.51
C GLU A 128 -11.86 -33.45 -24.34
N LEU A 129 -12.91 -34.04 -23.78
CA LEU A 129 -13.62 -33.52 -22.61
C LEU A 129 -12.72 -33.53 -21.36
N ASP A 130 -11.94 -34.57 -21.13
CA ASP A 130 -10.96 -34.64 -20.03
C ASP A 130 -9.83 -33.60 -20.17
N ASN A 131 -9.37 -33.33 -21.38
CA ASN A 131 -8.43 -32.23 -21.64
C ASN A 131 -9.09 -30.86 -21.37
N LYS A 132 -10.35 -30.68 -21.80
CA LYS A 132 -11.09 -29.44 -21.57
C LYS A 132 -11.38 -29.20 -20.08
N THR A 133 -11.74 -30.22 -19.31
CA THR A 133 -11.94 -30.08 -17.86
C THR A 133 -10.63 -29.73 -17.16
N LYS A 134 -9.50 -30.36 -17.52
CA LYS A 134 -8.17 -30.01 -17.00
C LYS A 134 -7.83 -28.53 -17.24
N VAL A 135 -7.98 -28.03 -18.46
CA VAL A 135 -7.74 -26.61 -18.78
C VAL A 135 -8.65 -25.69 -17.96
N LEU A 136 -9.96 -25.98 -17.89
CA LEU A 136 -10.90 -25.19 -17.08
C LEU A 136 -10.61 -25.24 -15.58
N THR A 137 -10.09 -26.36 -15.05
CA THR A 137 -9.67 -26.43 -13.64
C THR A 137 -8.45 -25.58 -13.36
N GLN A 138 -7.47 -25.53 -14.26
CA GLN A 138 -6.30 -24.66 -14.16
C GLN A 138 -6.69 -23.19 -14.26
N GLU A 139 -7.57 -22.82 -15.20
CA GLU A 139 -8.10 -21.46 -15.31
C GLU A 139 -8.86 -21.04 -14.05
N ARG A 140 -9.70 -21.93 -13.49
CA ARG A 140 -10.40 -21.68 -12.23
C ARG A 140 -9.44 -21.49 -11.07
N GLU A 141 -8.36 -22.27 -11.00
CA GLU A 141 -7.33 -22.12 -9.97
C GLU A 141 -6.61 -20.77 -10.10
N LEU A 142 -6.17 -20.40 -11.31
CA LEU A 142 -5.57 -19.10 -11.60
C LEU A 142 -6.50 -17.93 -11.19
N LEU A 143 -7.77 -17.95 -11.62
CA LEU A 143 -8.76 -16.97 -11.22
C LEU A 143 -8.97 -16.94 -9.70
N THR A 144 -8.97 -18.10 -9.02
CA THR A 144 -9.06 -18.16 -7.55
C THR A 144 -7.86 -17.48 -6.90
N THR A 145 -6.63 -17.70 -7.37
CA THR A 145 -5.44 -17.01 -6.86
C THR A 145 -5.46 -15.50 -7.14
N GLN A 146 -6.01 -15.07 -8.27
CA GLN A 146 -6.18 -13.66 -8.58
C GLN A 146 -7.18 -12.99 -7.63
N VAL A 147 -8.32 -13.63 -7.37
CA VAL A 147 -9.32 -13.16 -6.39
C VAL A 147 -8.74 -13.08 -4.98
N THR A 148 -7.94 -14.07 -4.53
CA THR A 148 -7.32 -13.99 -3.20
C THR A 148 -6.29 -12.86 -3.10
N ARG A 149 -5.50 -12.62 -4.16
CA ARG A 149 -4.58 -11.46 -4.23
C ARG A 149 -5.35 -10.14 -4.17
N LEU A 150 -6.39 -9.97 -4.97
CA LEU A 150 -7.21 -8.73 -5.00
C LEU A 150 -7.91 -8.48 -3.66
N ASN A 151 -8.37 -9.53 -2.98
CA ASN A 151 -8.93 -9.41 -1.63
C ASN A 151 -7.86 -8.96 -0.61
N GLN A 152 -6.65 -9.53 -0.65
CA GLN A 152 -5.54 -9.10 0.21
C GLN A 152 -5.13 -7.64 -0.04
N GLU A 153 -5.11 -7.21 -1.31
CA GLU A 153 -4.83 -5.83 -1.70
C GLU A 153 -5.92 -4.88 -1.22
N THR A 154 -7.20 -5.26 -1.38
CA THR A 154 -8.35 -4.51 -0.88
C THR A 154 -8.28 -4.32 0.64
N SER A 155 -7.98 -5.37 1.41
CA SER A 155 -7.80 -5.27 2.87
C SER A 155 -6.61 -4.39 3.27
N ARG A 156 -5.50 -4.41 2.51
CA ARG A 156 -4.37 -3.49 2.74
C ARG A 156 -4.76 -2.04 2.52
N LEU A 157 -5.46 -1.75 1.42
CA LEU A 157 -5.95 -0.40 1.11
C LEU A 157 -6.98 0.08 2.15
N GLN A 158 -7.88 -0.79 2.62
CA GLN A 158 -8.81 -0.45 3.71
C GLN A 158 -8.09 -0.10 5.02
N ASN A 159 -7.04 -0.84 5.37
CA ASN A 159 -6.21 -0.53 6.54
C ASN A 159 -5.50 0.83 6.37
N GLN A 160 -4.89 1.07 5.20
CA GLN A 160 -4.21 2.34 4.90
C GLN A 160 -5.17 3.54 4.92
N ILE A 161 -6.40 3.39 4.40
CA ILE A 161 -7.44 4.42 4.49
C ILE A 161 -7.83 4.67 5.95
N SER A 162 -7.98 3.61 6.74
CA SER A 162 -8.32 3.71 8.18
C SER A 162 -7.22 4.42 8.99
N GLU A 163 -5.95 4.16 8.67
CA GLU A 163 -4.80 4.86 9.25
C GLU A 163 -4.74 6.33 8.81
N SER A 164 -4.96 6.61 7.53
CA SER A 164 -5.03 7.97 6.99
C SER A 164 -6.13 8.80 7.67
N ASN A 165 -7.33 8.22 7.85
CA ASN A 165 -8.44 8.88 8.53
C ASN A 165 -8.13 9.22 10.00
N ARG A 166 -7.47 8.30 10.74
CA ARG A 166 -7.00 8.57 12.11
C ARG A 166 -5.93 9.67 12.16
N ASN A 167 -5.09 9.77 11.13
CA ASN A 167 -4.09 10.85 11.03
C ASN A 167 -4.75 12.19 10.71
N ILE A 168 -5.79 12.21 9.85
CA ILE A 168 -6.60 13.41 9.57
C ILE A 168 -7.31 13.88 10.84
N GLU A 169 -7.95 12.98 11.59
CA GLU A 169 -8.62 13.29 12.86
C GLU A 169 -7.66 13.89 13.89
N ARG A 170 -6.45 13.32 14.04
CA ARG A 170 -5.38 13.89 14.89
C ARG A 170 -4.95 15.28 14.43
N LEU A 171 -4.71 15.47 13.13
CA LEU A 171 -4.33 16.78 12.58
C LEU A 171 -5.42 17.83 12.74
N GLN A 172 -6.70 17.44 12.73
CA GLN A 172 -7.82 18.33 13.02
C GLN A 172 -7.81 18.78 14.49
N LEU A 173 -7.60 17.84 15.43
CA LEU A 173 -7.47 18.16 16.86
C LEU A 173 -6.23 19.02 17.16
N ASP A 174 -5.09 18.73 16.55
CA ASP A 174 -3.87 19.52 16.67
C ASP A 174 -4.06 20.95 16.11
N LEU A 175 -4.81 21.09 15.01
CA LEU A 175 -5.16 22.38 14.43
C LEU A 175 -6.09 23.19 15.35
N GLU A 176 -7.13 22.57 15.91
CA GLU A 176 -8.04 23.20 16.88
C GLU A 176 -7.31 23.61 18.17
N GLN A 177 -6.34 22.80 18.63
CA GLN A 177 -5.48 23.17 19.74
C GLN A 177 -4.52 24.32 19.37
N ALA A 178 -4.06 24.40 18.12
CA ALA A 178 -3.22 25.50 17.64
C ALA A 178 -4.02 26.82 17.53
N THR A 179 -5.26 26.79 17.02
CA THR A 179 -6.11 27.99 16.91
C THR A 179 -6.50 28.53 18.28
N THR A 180 -6.90 27.66 19.23
CA THR A 180 -7.23 28.10 20.60
C THR A 180 -6.02 28.70 21.34
N ARG A 181 -4.80 28.16 21.16
CA ARG A 181 -3.56 28.78 21.66
C ARG A 181 -3.23 30.11 20.97
N GLN A 182 -3.52 30.24 19.68
CA GLN A 182 -3.34 31.49 18.95
C GLN A 182 -4.28 32.57 19.49
N GLU A 183 -5.56 32.24 19.71
CA GLU A 183 -6.55 33.15 20.29
C GLU A 183 -6.15 33.61 21.70
N SER A 184 -5.73 32.68 22.58
CA SER A 184 -5.25 33.07 23.92
C SER A 184 -4.02 33.99 23.86
N THR A 185 -3.05 33.67 22.99
CA THR A 185 -1.85 34.51 22.80
C THR A 185 -2.20 35.89 22.25
N GLN A 186 -3.23 36.01 21.40
CA GLN A 186 -3.73 37.30 20.92
C GLN A 186 -4.38 38.11 22.04
N GLN A 187 -5.19 37.47 22.89
CA GLN A 187 -5.80 38.12 24.07
C GLN A 187 -4.73 38.60 25.06
N ASP A 188 -3.72 37.78 25.36
CA ASP A 188 -2.59 38.14 26.22
C ASP A 188 -1.83 39.36 25.66
N LEU A 189 -1.57 39.40 24.35
CA LEU A 189 -0.93 40.53 23.68
C LEU A 189 -1.77 41.82 23.74
N GLU A 190 -3.09 41.72 23.64
CA GLU A 190 -3.97 42.89 23.81
C GLU A 190 -4.00 43.37 25.26
N GLN A 191 -4.05 42.48 26.24
CA GLN A 191 -3.97 42.82 27.66
C GLN A 191 -2.63 43.48 28.02
N ILE A 192 -1.51 42.96 27.49
CA ILE A 192 -0.18 43.58 27.67
C ILE A 192 -0.14 44.97 27.02
N ARG A 193 -0.74 45.16 25.84
CA ARG A 193 -0.83 46.49 25.20
C ARG A 193 -1.68 47.48 25.98
N LEU A 194 -2.73 47.03 26.66
CA LEU A 194 -3.54 47.88 27.54
C LEU A 194 -2.76 48.28 28.79
N THR A 195 -2.18 47.32 29.50
CA THR A 195 -1.39 47.62 30.72
C THR A 195 -0.17 48.49 30.42
N LEU A 196 0.48 48.33 29.26
CA LEU A 196 1.59 49.19 28.86
C LEU A 196 1.14 50.64 28.60
N ARG A 197 -0.02 50.86 27.97
CA ARG A 197 -0.60 52.20 27.82
C ARG A 197 -0.98 52.84 29.16
N GLU A 198 -1.52 52.06 30.10
CA GLU A 198 -1.80 52.53 31.45
C GLU A 198 -0.50 52.94 32.17
N LYS A 199 0.58 52.16 32.02
CA LYS A 199 1.89 52.49 32.60
C LYS A 199 2.55 53.71 31.95
N ASP A 200 2.40 53.91 30.64
CA ASP A 200 2.83 55.13 29.97
C ASP A 200 2.07 56.36 30.49
N GLN A 201 0.76 56.25 30.74
CA GLN A 201 -0.05 57.32 31.33
C GLN A 201 0.33 57.61 32.80
N GLU A 202 0.52 56.57 33.62
CA GLU A 202 1.03 56.73 34.99
C GLU A 202 2.40 57.40 35.02
N LEU A 203 3.32 57.02 34.12
CA LEU A 203 4.66 57.60 34.02
C LEU A 203 4.60 59.08 33.61
N LEU A 204 3.75 59.44 32.63
CA LEU A 204 3.54 60.83 32.25
C LEU A 204 2.97 61.65 33.40
N ALA A 205 1.96 61.14 34.12
CA ALA A 205 1.39 61.82 35.29
C ALA A 205 2.38 61.95 36.47
N ALA A 206 3.28 60.97 36.64
CA ALA A 206 4.36 61.05 37.61
C ALA A 206 5.38 62.14 37.22
N LEU A 207 5.78 62.21 35.94
CA LEU A 207 6.70 63.21 35.42
C LEU A 207 6.16 64.64 35.54
N THR A 208 4.89 64.88 35.18
CA THR A 208 4.27 66.21 35.35
C THR A 208 4.20 66.60 36.82
N ARG A 209 3.85 65.65 37.70
CA ARG A 209 3.83 65.89 39.15
C ARG A 209 5.23 66.20 39.71
N THR A 210 6.28 65.56 39.21
CA THR A 210 7.67 65.89 39.58
C THR A 210 8.02 67.32 39.14
N GLN A 211 7.67 67.71 37.91
CA GLN A 211 7.87 69.09 37.43
C GLN A 211 7.13 70.12 38.30
N GLU A 212 5.85 69.89 38.61
CA GLU A 212 5.08 70.75 39.52
C GLU A 212 5.73 70.86 40.91
N THR A 213 6.27 69.76 41.47
CA THR A 213 6.97 69.81 42.75
C THR A 213 8.33 70.51 42.69
N ASP A 214 9.03 70.43 41.55
CA ASP A 214 10.29 71.14 41.34
C ASP A 214 10.05 72.65 41.21
N GLU A 215 9.00 73.07 40.50
CA GLU A 215 8.56 74.48 40.42
C GLU A 215 8.17 75.02 41.80
N GLN A 216 7.32 74.31 42.56
CA GLN A 216 6.96 74.68 43.93
C GLN A 216 8.18 74.80 44.87
N LEU A 217 9.21 73.97 44.64
CA LEU A 217 10.45 73.99 45.43
C LEU A 217 11.38 75.14 45.02
N ILE A 218 11.30 75.63 43.78
CA ILE A 218 11.95 76.88 43.34
C ILE A 218 11.26 78.09 43.99
N ASP A 219 9.94 78.17 43.89
CA ASP A 219 9.15 79.26 44.49
C ASP A 219 9.36 79.34 46.01
N LEU A 220 9.28 78.21 46.71
CA LEU A 220 9.49 78.16 48.17
C LEU A 220 10.92 78.57 48.57
N LYS A 221 11.94 78.28 47.74
CA LYS A 221 13.32 78.76 47.96
C LYS A 221 13.41 80.28 47.78
N GLN A 222 12.72 80.83 46.78
CA GLN A 222 12.66 82.27 46.54
C GLN A 222 11.96 82.99 47.71
N ASP A 223 10.78 82.51 48.12
CA ASP A 223 10.03 83.02 49.27
C ASP A 223 10.86 82.95 50.56
N TYR A 224 11.56 81.84 50.80
CA TYR A 224 12.46 81.70 51.94
C TYR A 224 13.62 82.71 51.89
N SER A 225 14.19 82.95 50.70
CA SER A 225 15.23 83.98 50.52
C SER A 225 14.70 85.38 50.82
N GLN A 226 13.52 85.73 50.31
CA GLN A 226 12.87 87.02 50.56
C GLN A 226 12.50 87.20 52.04
N LEU A 227 11.95 86.17 52.68
CA LEU A 227 11.64 86.18 54.12
C LEU A 227 12.91 86.32 54.96
N LYS A 228 14.01 85.64 54.58
CA LYS A 228 15.32 85.77 55.23
C LYS A 228 15.86 87.20 55.13
N ILE A 229 15.70 87.87 53.98
CA ILE A 229 16.06 89.29 53.82
C ILE A 229 15.22 90.17 54.76
N GLN A 230 13.90 89.98 54.82
CA GLN A 230 13.02 90.75 55.71
C GLN A 230 13.34 90.52 57.20
N TYR A 231 13.55 89.27 57.60
CA TYR A 231 13.92 88.88 58.95
C TYR A 231 15.25 89.53 59.39
N ASN A 232 16.27 89.49 58.52
CA ASN A 232 17.55 90.17 58.76
C ASN A 232 17.40 91.69 58.89
N LYS A 233 16.45 92.31 58.16
CA LYS A 233 16.14 93.75 58.26
C LYS A 233 15.44 94.13 59.58
N LEU A 234 14.81 93.18 60.28
CA LEU A 234 14.17 93.37 61.59
C LEU A 234 15.11 93.14 62.79
N LEU A 235 16.07 92.21 62.68
CA LEU A 235 16.99 91.86 63.77
C LEU A 235 18.19 92.79 63.92
N ARG A 236 18.42 93.73 62.99
CA ARG A 236 19.51 94.70 63.14
C ARG A 236 19.24 95.64 64.33
N PRO A 237 20.23 95.90 65.21
CA PRO A 237 20.07 96.81 66.34
C PRO A 237 19.82 98.23 65.83
N ALA A 238 18.99 99.00 66.53
CA ALA A 238 18.66 100.37 66.11
C ALA A 238 19.93 101.24 65.92
N ARG A 239 20.02 101.94 64.78
CA ARG A 239 21.13 102.84 64.44
C ARG A 239 21.43 103.80 65.59
N THR A 240 22.67 103.79 66.09
CA THR A 240 23.06 104.52 67.30
C THR A 240 24.41 105.20 67.13
N ALA A 241 24.53 106.42 67.68
CA ALA A 241 25.78 107.18 67.68
C ALA A 241 26.69 106.82 68.87
N LYS A 242 26.22 106.00 69.82
CA LYS A 242 26.95 105.70 71.07
C LYS A 242 28.15 104.79 70.80
N GLY A 243 29.36 105.28 71.07
CA GLY A 243 30.61 104.55 70.85
C GLY A 243 31.01 104.42 69.37
N LYS A 244 30.52 105.33 68.53
CA LYS A 244 30.85 105.40 67.09
C LYS A 244 31.58 106.71 66.78
N THR A 245 32.32 106.73 65.69
CA THR A 245 33.07 107.92 65.25
C THR A 245 32.10 108.88 64.56
N VAL A 246 31.57 109.85 65.31
CA VAL A 246 30.51 110.75 64.83
C VAL A 246 31.09 111.91 64.03
N VAL A 247 30.58 112.07 62.80
CA VAL A 247 30.80 113.24 61.94
C VAL A 247 29.48 113.97 61.76
N GLU A 248 29.46 115.29 61.97
CA GLU A 248 28.28 116.12 61.72
C GLU A 248 28.44 116.89 60.40
N VAL A 249 27.50 116.69 59.47
CA VAL A 249 27.48 117.32 58.15
C VAL A 249 26.23 118.15 58.01
N ARG A 250 26.36 119.48 58.07
CA ARG A 250 25.26 120.41 57.84
C ARG A 250 25.16 120.73 56.35
N TYR A 251 23.97 120.60 55.78
CA TYR A 251 23.71 120.96 54.38
C TYR A 251 22.67 122.06 54.28
N THR A 252 22.98 123.11 53.52
CA THR A 252 22.12 124.29 53.31
C THR A 252 22.29 124.86 51.90
N LYS A 253 21.34 125.68 51.47
CA LYS A 253 21.27 126.34 50.18
C LYS A 253 20.89 127.81 50.39
N SER A 254 21.67 128.72 49.82
CA SER A 254 21.43 130.17 49.89
C SER A 254 21.44 130.74 48.48
N GLY A 255 20.25 131.10 47.97
CA GLY A 255 20.05 131.40 46.55
C GLY A 255 20.41 130.19 45.69
N GLN A 256 21.37 130.36 44.76
CA GLN A 256 21.88 129.30 43.88
C GLN A 256 23.07 128.53 44.46
N TYR A 257 23.57 128.89 45.64
CA TYR A 257 24.80 128.31 46.20
C TYR A 257 24.50 127.31 47.31
N PHE A 258 25.03 126.09 47.17
CA PHE A 258 25.02 125.09 48.22
C PHE A 258 26.19 125.30 49.18
N ARG A 259 25.92 125.17 50.48
CA ARG A 259 26.91 125.24 51.56
C ARG A 259 26.87 123.97 52.39
N ILE A 260 28.04 123.35 52.52
CA ILE A 260 28.29 122.21 53.39
C ILE A 260 29.15 122.73 54.54
N ASP A 261 28.64 122.62 55.77
CA ASP A 261 29.47 122.84 56.95
C ASP A 261 29.76 121.48 57.62
N TYR A 262 31.03 121.15 57.77
CA TYR A 262 31.53 119.89 58.28
C TYR A 262 32.12 120.07 59.68
N LYS A 263 31.90 119.06 60.53
CA LYS A 263 32.53 118.92 61.84
C LYS A 263 32.93 117.46 62.01
N GLY A 264 34.23 117.20 61.96
CA GLY A 264 34.81 115.90 62.23
C GLY A 264 34.80 115.53 63.73
N PRO A 265 35.33 114.36 64.09
CA PRO A 265 35.24 113.83 65.46
C PRO A 265 35.92 114.73 66.50
N GLU A 266 37.09 115.29 66.14
CA GLU A 266 37.90 116.19 66.98
C GLU A 266 37.50 117.68 66.86
N ASP A 267 36.63 118.02 65.90
CA ASP A 267 36.31 119.41 65.59
C ASP A 267 35.31 119.99 66.60
N ARG A 268 35.71 121.03 67.32
CA ARG A 268 34.83 121.73 68.29
C ARG A 268 33.78 122.63 67.62
N LYS A 269 33.96 123.00 66.34
CA LYS A 269 33.09 123.90 65.57
C LYS A 269 32.93 123.41 64.13
N PHE A 270 31.83 123.79 63.49
CA PHE A 270 31.61 123.56 62.07
C PHE A 270 32.54 124.44 61.22
N SER A 271 33.11 123.87 60.17
CA SER A 271 33.93 124.52 59.15
C SER A 271 33.23 124.39 57.78
N SER A 272 33.17 125.47 57.00
CA SER A 272 32.54 125.42 55.67
C SER A 272 33.52 124.83 54.65
N ILE A 273 33.12 123.74 53.97
CA ILE A 273 33.99 122.99 53.05
C ILE A 273 33.26 122.68 51.73
N SER A 274 34.03 122.38 50.68
CA SER A 274 33.44 121.92 49.41
C SER A 274 32.98 120.45 49.49
N ARG A 275 32.05 120.05 48.60
CA ARG A 275 31.58 118.66 48.50
C ARG A 275 32.72 117.67 48.25
N LYS A 276 33.69 118.03 47.39
CA LYS A 276 34.87 117.19 47.12
C LYS A 276 35.74 116.99 48.37
N GLN A 277 35.92 118.04 49.18
CA GLN A 277 36.63 117.92 50.46
C GLN A 277 35.85 117.10 51.49
N LEU A 278 34.51 117.23 51.52
CA LEU A 278 33.66 116.37 52.37
C LEU A 278 33.84 114.90 52.02
N GLU A 279 33.70 114.54 50.75
CA GLU A 279 33.84 113.16 50.27
C GLU A 279 35.26 112.62 50.49
N GLN A 280 36.30 113.45 50.32
CA GLN A 280 37.68 113.09 50.68
C GLN A 280 37.86 112.84 52.19
N ASN A 281 37.30 113.71 53.05
CA ASN A 281 37.37 113.57 54.50
C ASN A 281 36.63 112.32 54.99
N LEU A 282 35.41 112.09 54.51
CA LEU A 282 34.61 110.90 54.82
C LEU A 282 35.26 109.62 54.28
N SER A 283 35.80 109.64 53.06
CA SER A 283 36.54 108.50 52.48
C SER A 283 37.80 108.17 53.28
N ARG A 284 38.53 109.19 53.76
CA ARG A 284 39.71 109.00 54.61
C ARG A 284 39.32 108.40 55.96
N LEU A 285 38.32 108.98 56.63
CA LEU A 285 37.83 108.47 57.91
C LEU A 285 37.32 107.03 57.78
N LYS A 286 36.53 106.71 56.74
CA LYS A 286 36.06 105.35 56.45
C LYS A 286 37.19 104.32 56.29
N ARG A 287 38.38 104.72 55.81
CA ARG A 287 39.56 103.84 55.70
C ARG A 287 40.35 103.69 57.00
N GLN A 288 40.09 104.54 57.98
CA GLN A 288 40.74 104.54 59.29
C GLN A 288 39.83 103.94 60.38
N GLU A 289 38.52 104.06 60.20
CA GLU A 289 37.48 103.77 61.18
C GLU A 289 36.30 103.06 60.50
N ASP A 290 36.16 101.75 60.74
CA ASP A 290 35.04 100.94 60.21
C ASP A 290 33.67 101.35 60.79
N ASN A 291 33.68 102.18 61.84
CA ASN A 291 32.54 102.53 62.70
C ASN A 291 32.08 104.00 62.53
N LEU A 292 32.19 104.53 61.31
CA LEU A 292 31.85 105.91 60.99
C LEU A 292 30.33 106.17 61.06
N TYR A 293 29.89 107.09 61.93
CA TYR A 293 28.51 107.56 62.02
C TYR A 293 28.39 108.93 61.35
N VAL A 294 27.65 109.02 60.25
CA VAL A 294 27.43 110.26 59.50
C VAL A 294 26.10 110.89 59.91
N LYS A 295 26.17 111.97 60.68
CA LYS A 295 25.01 112.75 61.12
C LYS A 295 24.75 113.89 60.14
N VAL A 296 23.90 113.64 59.14
CA VAL A 296 23.43 114.69 58.25
C VAL A 296 22.42 115.58 58.98
N ILE A 297 22.69 116.88 59.03
CA ILE A 297 21.88 117.90 59.70
C ILE A 297 21.32 118.85 58.64
N ILE A 298 20.01 118.86 58.49
CA ILE A 298 19.29 119.78 57.60
C ILE A 298 18.52 120.78 58.48
N PRO A 299 18.98 122.05 58.59
CA PRO A 299 18.26 123.08 59.33
C PRO A 299 16.86 123.34 58.76
N LYS A 300 15.91 123.77 59.61
CA LYS A 300 14.55 124.14 59.16
C LYS A 300 14.54 125.22 58.08
N ASN A 301 15.48 126.16 58.14
CA ASN A 301 15.66 127.24 57.15
C ASN A 301 16.80 126.90 56.16
N SER A 302 16.97 125.62 55.79
CA SER A 302 18.07 125.17 54.93
C SER A 302 17.93 125.58 53.46
N GLY A 303 16.74 125.95 52.99
CA GLY A 303 16.49 126.30 51.58
C GLY A 303 16.56 125.11 50.60
N LEU A 304 16.66 123.88 51.11
CA LEU A 304 16.72 122.64 50.32
C LEU A 304 15.32 122.08 50.05
N SER A 305 15.11 121.50 48.87
CA SER A 305 13.95 120.64 48.62
C SER A 305 14.11 119.26 49.28
N TYR A 306 13.00 118.54 49.44
CA TYR A 306 12.99 117.18 50.01
C TYR A 306 13.91 116.23 49.22
N ASN A 307 13.86 116.27 47.87
CA ASN A 307 14.67 115.39 47.03
C ASN A 307 16.17 115.71 47.11
N GLU A 308 16.56 116.99 47.15
CA GLU A 308 17.96 117.40 47.34
C GLU A 308 18.50 116.95 48.70
N ALA A 309 17.69 117.13 49.75
CA ALA A 309 18.02 116.73 51.11
C ALA A 309 18.10 115.19 51.27
N TRP A 310 17.13 114.45 50.73
CA TRP A 310 17.07 112.99 50.79
C TRP A 310 18.18 112.35 49.96
N SER A 311 18.40 112.80 48.72
CA SER A 311 19.47 112.29 47.85
C SER A 311 20.86 112.51 48.48
N PHE A 312 21.12 113.70 49.03
CA PHE A 312 22.36 113.96 49.75
C PHE A 312 22.51 113.06 50.99
N THR A 313 21.45 112.93 51.79
CA THR A 313 21.47 112.10 53.00
C THR A 313 21.69 110.63 52.68
N ASN A 314 20.96 110.08 51.71
CA ASN A 314 21.06 108.68 51.31
C ASN A 314 22.44 108.37 50.70
N HIS A 315 22.96 109.24 49.82
CA HIS A 315 24.30 109.10 49.27
C HIS A 315 25.39 109.13 50.35
N MET A 316 25.25 109.99 51.36
CA MET A 316 26.20 110.05 52.48
C MET A 316 26.10 108.81 53.37
N HIS A 317 24.89 108.31 53.62
CA HIS A 317 24.67 107.12 54.44
C HIS A 317 25.15 105.84 53.74
N GLN A 318 24.70 105.55 52.51
CA GLN A 318 25.07 104.33 51.77
C GLN A 318 26.58 104.21 51.55
N ASN A 319 27.29 105.32 51.29
CA ASN A 319 28.72 105.28 50.98
C ASN A 319 29.62 105.37 52.22
N TYR A 320 29.19 106.02 53.30
CA TYR A 320 30.06 106.39 54.43
C TYR A 320 29.53 106.06 55.83
N ASP A 321 28.24 105.77 56.03
CA ASP A 321 27.72 105.41 57.36
C ASP A 321 27.80 103.90 57.62
N TYR A 322 28.27 103.51 58.80
CA TYR A 322 28.45 102.10 59.17
C TYR A 322 27.15 101.28 59.05
N TYR A 323 26.00 101.86 59.40
CA TYR A 323 24.73 101.14 59.52
C TYR A 323 24.12 100.74 58.18
N TYR A 324 24.39 101.52 57.13
CA TYR A 324 23.82 101.32 55.79
C TYR A 324 24.79 100.61 54.83
N GLN A 325 26.06 100.46 55.20
CA GLN A 325 27.02 99.67 54.44
C GLN A 325 26.85 98.16 54.66
N GLU A 326 26.53 97.74 55.90
CA GLU A 326 26.16 96.36 56.18
C GLU A 326 24.96 95.89 55.32
N GLU A 327 24.07 96.80 54.93
CA GLU A 327 22.93 96.50 54.05
C GLU A 327 23.42 96.13 52.63
N ALA A 328 24.36 96.89 52.08
CA ALA A 328 24.90 96.70 50.73
C ALA A 328 25.95 95.58 50.58
N GLU A 329 26.50 95.05 51.68
CA GLU A 329 27.31 93.83 51.68
C GLU A 329 26.45 92.58 51.85
N LYS A 330 25.45 92.61 52.74
CA LYS A 330 24.59 91.44 53.00
C LYS A 330 23.64 91.13 51.85
N GLU A 331 23.19 92.13 51.09
CA GLU A 331 22.39 91.90 49.87
C GLU A 331 23.21 91.25 48.75
N ARG A 332 24.54 91.46 48.69
CA ARG A 332 25.45 90.86 47.69
C ARG A 332 25.90 89.42 47.98
N ILE A 333 25.47 88.84 49.11
CA ILE A 333 25.80 87.46 49.52
C ILE A 333 24.59 86.52 49.31
N VAL A 334 23.48 87.05 48.76
CA VAL A 334 22.20 86.35 48.60
C VAL A 334 21.74 86.26 47.14
N GLU A 335 22.44 86.93 46.21
CA GLU A 335 22.54 86.55 44.79
C GLU A 335 23.57 85.43 44.60
#